data_AF-A0AAN0K944-F1
#
_entry.id   AF-A0AAN0K944-F1
#
_cell.length_a   1.000
_cell.length_b   1.000
_cell.length_c   1.000
_cell.angle_alpha   90.00
_cell.angle_beta   90.00
_cell.angle_gamma   90.00
#
_symmetry.space_group_name_H-M   'P 1'
#
loop_
_entity.id
_entity.type
_entity.pdbx_description
1 polymer ?
#
loop_
_entity_poly.entity_id
_entity_poly.type
_entity_poly.pdbx_seq_one_letter_code
_entity_poly.pdbx_strand_id
1 'polypeptide(L)'
;MMADQGPDRFKFGSLFESSIPVERGEQAHVRTFMNEEDCAAILKSVRDAANRSDVAIVSLHTHEGEGDGWYAPHPPAFIENFARRAIDAGASAVVGHGAHFLRGVEIYNKRPIFYNLGSLLMEFEAGESIIAPEMYTAYGYDHDARPSDLHRARAKDREGNFIGFNAESRFSKNCAALLDYADGALQFTLLPLDLGMNRERPLDRGLPVTVSAALGHEIAADLTRMSARYGTVLRYDEALGTIAIEAA
;
A
#
# COMPACT_ATOMS: atom_id res chain seq x y z
N MET A 1 28.36 -22.10 -18.10
CA MET A 1 29.19 -21.94 -16.88
C MET A 1 28.73 -20.68 -16.20
N MET A 2 28.39 -20.72 -14.91
CA MET A 2 28.10 -19.49 -14.16
C MET A 2 29.38 -18.64 -14.16
N ALA A 3 29.25 -17.35 -14.46
CA ALA A 3 30.35 -16.42 -14.26
C ALA A 3 30.84 -16.52 -12.81
N ASP A 4 32.16 -16.57 -12.62
CA ASP A 4 32.78 -16.52 -11.31
C ASP A 4 32.22 -15.30 -10.55
N GLN A 5 31.65 -15.54 -9.36
CA GLN A 5 31.01 -14.49 -8.57
C GLN A 5 32.02 -13.77 -7.67
N GLY A 6 33.28 -14.22 -7.65
CA GLY A 6 34.32 -13.71 -6.77
C GLY A 6 34.22 -14.28 -5.35
N PRO A 7 35.24 -14.06 -4.50
CA PRO A 7 35.34 -14.68 -3.19
C PRO A 7 34.32 -14.17 -2.17
N ASP A 8 33.74 -12.99 -2.40
CA ASP A 8 32.85 -12.31 -1.47
C ASP A 8 31.37 -12.44 -1.83
N ARG A 9 31.02 -13.25 -2.85
CA ARG A 9 29.63 -13.43 -3.29
C ARG A 9 29.30 -14.89 -3.52
N PHE A 10 28.13 -15.31 -3.08
CA PHE A 10 27.58 -16.61 -3.41
C PHE A 10 26.07 -16.53 -3.64
N LYS A 11 25.50 -17.52 -4.31
CA LYS A 11 24.05 -17.64 -4.47
C LYS A 11 23.54 -18.70 -3.51
N PHE A 12 22.55 -18.33 -2.70
CA PHE A 12 21.85 -19.27 -1.82
C PHE A 12 20.50 -19.61 -2.44
N GLY A 13 20.28 -20.89 -2.77
CA GLY A 13 19.05 -21.39 -3.37
C GLY A 13 19.30 -22.37 -4.50
N SER A 14 18.26 -22.59 -5.32
CA SER A 14 18.29 -23.50 -6.46
C SER A 14 18.69 -22.75 -7.73
N LEU A 15 19.61 -23.33 -8.50
CA LEU A 15 19.99 -22.79 -9.81
C LEU A 15 18.81 -22.76 -10.80
N PHE A 16 17.85 -23.68 -10.64
CA PHE A 16 16.77 -23.91 -11.61
C PHE A 16 15.41 -23.34 -11.17
N GLU A 17 15.30 -22.81 -9.95
CA GLU A 17 14.05 -22.25 -9.44
C GLU A 17 14.26 -20.79 -9.03
N SER A 18 14.98 -20.56 -7.93
CA SER A 18 15.30 -19.22 -7.44
C SER A 18 16.54 -19.27 -6.56
N SER A 19 17.31 -18.18 -6.61
CA SER A 19 18.46 -18.01 -5.73
C SER A 19 18.57 -16.57 -5.27
N ILE A 20 18.98 -16.39 -4.03
CA ILE A 20 19.26 -15.09 -3.43
C ILE A 20 20.77 -14.85 -3.55
N PRO A 21 21.20 -13.76 -4.20
CA PRO A 21 22.60 -13.36 -4.18
C PRO A 21 22.96 -12.85 -2.78
N VAL A 22 24.00 -13.42 -2.19
CA VAL A 22 24.57 -13.03 -0.90
C VAL A 22 25.94 -12.44 -1.18
N GLU A 23 26.20 -11.27 -0.62
CA GLU A 23 27.48 -10.55 -0.72
C GLU A 23 28.00 -10.23 0.68
N ARG A 24 29.31 -10.40 0.89
CA ARG A 24 29.96 -9.99 2.12
C ARG A 24 29.89 -8.47 2.27
N GLY A 25 29.37 -8.00 3.40
CA GLY A 25 29.32 -6.59 3.74
C GLY A 25 29.70 -6.35 5.20
N GLU A 26 29.95 -5.09 5.55
CA GLU A 26 30.22 -4.69 6.94
C GLU A 26 28.97 -4.78 7.83
N GLN A 27 27.78 -4.73 7.22
CA GLN A 27 26.49 -4.81 7.90
C GLN A 27 25.52 -5.72 7.13
N ALA A 28 24.78 -6.55 7.86
CA ALA A 28 23.72 -7.38 7.31
C ALA A 28 22.49 -6.52 6.96
N HIS A 29 22.09 -6.53 5.69
CA HIS A 29 20.86 -5.88 5.22
C HIS A 29 20.40 -6.52 3.91
N VAL A 30 19.12 -6.35 3.58
CA VAL A 30 18.54 -6.80 2.31
C VAL A 30 18.56 -5.64 1.31
N ARG A 31 19.01 -5.93 0.09
CA ARG A 31 18.92 -5.00 -1.05
C ARG A 31 17.91 -5.51 -2.04
N THR A 32 16.92 -4.70 -2.34
CA THR A 32 15.91 -4.96 -3.37
C THR A 32 16.16 -4.06 -4.58
N PHE A 33 15.95 -4.61 -5.76
CA PHE A 33 16.10 -3.91 -7.02
C PHE A 33 15.02 -4.38 -7.99
N MET A 34 14.66 -3.52 -8.94
CA MET A 34 13.81 -3.91 -10.05
C MET A 34 14.57 -4.85 -10.97
N ASN A 35 13.88 -5.83 -11.54
CA ASN A 35 14.36 -6.45 -12.76
C ASN A 35 14.21 -5.42 -13.90
N GLU A 36 15.33 -5.02 -14.52
CA GLU A 36 15.33 -3.99 -15.56
C GLU A 36 14.64 -4.44 -16.85
N GLU A 37 14.61 -5.74 -17.16
CA GLU A 37 13.88 -6.26 -18.32
C GLU A 37 12.37 -6.12 -18.11
N ASP A 38 11.88 -6.56 -16.95
CA ASP A 38 10.46 -6.42 -16.57
C ASP A 38 10.07 -4.94 -16.50
N CYS A 39 10.93 -4.11 -15.89
CA CYS A 39 10.70 -2.67 -15.83
C CYS A 39 10.57 -2.06 -17.23
N ALA A 40 11.49 -2.38 -18.15
CA ALA A 40 11.44 -1.88 -19.53
C ALA A 40 10.17 -2.35 -20.25
N ALA A 41 9.75 -3.61 -20.06
CA ALA A 41 8.53 -4.15 -20.62
C ALA A 41 7.28 -3.44 -20.10
N ILE A 42 7.18 -3.22 -18.77
CA ILE A 42 6.06 -2.51 -18.16
C ILE A 42 6.00 -1.06 -18.65
N LEU A 43 7.14 -0.35 -18.67
CA LEU A 43 7.20 1.03 -19.15
C LEU A 43 6.85 1.16 -20.64
N LYS A 44 7.07 0.12 -21.45
CA LYS A 44 6.60 0.07 -22.83
C LYS A 44 5.07 0.05 -22.89
N SER A 45 4.42 -0.74 -22.04
CA SER A 45 2.95 -0.76 -21.92
C SER A 45 2.40 0.57 -21.41
N VAL A 46 3.08 1.24 -20.47
CA VAL A 46 2.71 2.58 -20.00
C VAL A 46 2.75 3.60 -21.15
N ARG A 47 3.83 3.60 -21.95
CA ARG A 47 3.95 4.47 -23.14
C ARG A 47 2.83 4.21 -24.15
N ASP A 48 2.55 2.94 -24.44
CA ASP A 48 1.48 2.56 -25.36
C ASP A 48 0.12 3.07 -24.87
N ALA A 49 -0.21 2.86 -23.59
CA ALA A 49 -1.43 3.36 -22.96
C ALA A 49 -1.53 4.89 -23.02
N ALA A 50 -0.45 5.61 -22.70
CA ALA A 50 -0.41 7.07 -22.75
C ALA A 50 -0.62 7.62 -24.18
N ASN A 51 -0.13 6.93 -25.21
CA ASN A 51 -0.30 7.37 -26.61
C ASN A 51 -1.73 7.17 -27.15
N ARG A 52 -2.59 6.44 -26.44
CA ARG A 52 -3.96 6.10 -26.86
C ARG A 52 -5.03 6.55 -25.87
N SER A 53 -4.67 7.36 -24.89
CA SER A 53 -5.58 7.85 -23.86
C SER A 53 -5.24 9.28 -23.46
N ASP A 54 -6.26 10.03 -23.06
CA ASP A 54 -6.08 11.34 -22.43
C ASP A 54 -5.45 11.23 -21.04
N VAL A 55 -5.74 10.13 -20.34
CA VAL A 55 -5.28 9.84 -18.98
C VAL A 55 -4.85 8.38 -18.88
N ALA A 56 -3.61 8.15 -18.46
CA ALA A 56 -3.07 6.81 -18.18
C ALA A 56 -2.72 6.68 -16.69
N ILE A 57 -3.38 5.78 -15.97
CA ILE A 57 -3.14 5.54 -14.53
C ILE A 57 -2.38 4.23 -14.37
N VAL A 58 -1.26 4.26 -13.64
CA VAL A 58 -0.53 3.05 -13.25
C VAL A 58 -0.99 2.62 -11.87
N SER A 59 -1.55 1.41 -11.79
CA SER A 59 -1.89 0.75 -10.54
C SER A 59 -0.70 -0.11 -10.10
N LEU A 60 -0.18 0.13 -8.89
CA LEU A 60 1.03 -0.49 -8.39
C LEU A 60 0.76 -1.22 -7.06
N HIS A 61 0.82 -2.55 -7.09
CA HIS A 61 0.61 -3.38 -5.90
C HIS A 61 1.94 -3.72 -5.23
N THR A 62 2.15 -3.29 -3.98
CA THR A 62 3.39 -3.51 -3.22
C THR A 62 3.10 -3.63 -1.73
N HIS A 63 3.91 -4.41 -1.03
CA HIS A 63 3.85 -4.51 0.43
C HIS A 63 5.15 -4.02 1.09
N GLU A 64 6.26 -4.12 0.37
CA GLU A 64 7.60 -3.81 0.83
C GLU A 64 7.70 -2.36 1.32
N GLY A 65 8.41 -2.17 2.43
CA GLY A 65 8.80 -0.87 2.92
C GLY A 65 10.31 -0.75 3.02
N GLU A 66 10.77 0.46 3.28
CA GLU A 66 12.19 0.76 3.44
C GLU A 66 12.84 -0.09 4.55
N GLY A 67 14.06 -0.58 4.29
CA GLY A 67 14.84 -1.32 5.28
C GLY A 67 14.25 -2.67 5.71
N ASP A 68 13.52 -3.37 4.83
CA ASP A 68 12.78 -4.62 5.14
C ASP A 68 11.63 -4.43 6.15
N GLY A 69 11.27 -3.17 6.44
CA GLY A 69 10.14 -2.83 7.29
C GLY A 69 8.85 -2.85 6.50
N TRP A 70 8.10 -3.95 6.53
CA TRP A 70 6.77 -4.08 5.88
C TRP A 70 5.81 -2.93 6.24
N TYR A 71 5.89 -2.43 7.48
CA TYR A 71 5.09 -1.32 7.98
C TYR A 71 5.82 0.03 8.00
N ALA A 72 6.94 0.16 7.27
CA ALA A 72 7.62 1.43 7.12
C ALA A 72 6.69 2.45 6.43
N PRO A 73 6.74 3.73 6.84
CA PRO A 73 5.92 4.81 6.25
C PRO A 73 6.31 5.12 4.80
N HIS A 74 7.41 4.54 4.35
CA HIS A 74 8.11 4.86 3.12
C HIS A 74 8.34 3.58 2.31
N PRO A 75 8.05 3.58 1.00
CA PRO A 75 8.41 2.47 0.14
C PRO A 75 9.93 2.40 -0.06
N PRO A 76 10.46 1.24 -0.47
CA PRO A 76 11.86 1.09 -0.85
C PRO A 76 12.18 1.90 -2.12
N ALA A 77 13.45 2.31 -2.27
CA ALA A 77 13.88 3.19 -3.36
C ALA A 77 13.58 2.67 -4.77
N PHE A 78 13.52 1.34 -4.97
CA PHE A 78 13.20 0.77 -6.28
C PHE A 78 11.75 1.05 -6.70
N ILE A 79 10.82 1.13 -5.74
CA ILE A 79 9.41 1.49 -5.99
C ILE A 79 9.28 2.97 -6.34
N GLU A 80 10.01 3.84 -5.65
CA GLU A 80 10.06 5.28 -5.99
C GLU A 80 10.61 5.50 -7.39
N ASN A 81 11.71 4.81 -7.71
CA ASN A 81 12.34 4.90 -9.01
C ASN A 81 11.41 4.39 -10.13
N PHE A 82 10.72 3.27 -9.91
CA PHE A 82 9.69 2.78 -10.82
C PHE A 82 8.58 3.79 -11.04
N ALA A 83 8.01 4.34 -9.96
CA ALA A 83 6.89 5.26 -10.03
C ALA A 83 7.24 6.54 -10.82
N ARG A 84 8.42 7.11 -10.57
CA ARG A 84 8.94 8.25 -11.35
C ARG A 84 9.15 7.89 -12.81
N ARG A 85 9.76 6.74 -13.11
CA ARG A 85 9.92 6.23 -14.48
C ARG A 85 8.58 6.01 -15.19
N ALA A 86 7.55 5.59 -14.47
CA ALA A 86 6.20 5.43 -15.03
C ALA A 86 5.58 6.78 -15.41
N ILE A 87 5.74 7.81 -14.57
CA ILE A 87 5.35 9.18 -14.91
C ILE A 87 6.12 9.69 -16.13
N ASP A 88 7.44 9.50 -16.17
CA ASP A 88 8.30 9.89 -17.31
C ASP A 88 7.93 9.14 -18.61
N ALA A 89 7.42 7.92 -18.48
CA ALA A 89 6.90 7.12 -19.59
C ALA A 89 5.50 7.55 -20.07
N GLY A 90 4.88 8.54 -19.42
CA GLY A 90 3.62 9.13 -19.85
C GLY A 90 2.44 8.91 -18.91
N ALA A 91 2.59 8.14 -17.81
CA ALA A 91 1.51 7.97 -16.84
C ALA A 91 1.09 9.31 -16.23
N SER A 92 -0.22 9.57 -16.20
CA SER A 92 -0.82 10.77 -15.61
C SER A 92 -0.88 10.71 -14.08
N ALA A 93 -0.90 9.50 -13.51
CA ALA A 93 -0.82 9.26 -12.07
C ALA A 93 -0.29 7.83 -11.79
N VAL A 94 0.31 7.64 -10.61
CA VAL A 94 0.63 6.32 -10.06
C VAL A 94 -0.17 6.12 -8.77
N VAL A 95 -0.92 5.03 -8.68
CA VAL A 95 -1.76 4.67 -7.53
C VAL A 95 -1.24 3.38 -6.90
N GLY A 96 -0.54 3.53 -5.79
CA GLY A 96 -0.05 2.44 -4.97
C GLY A 96 -1.12 1.85 -4.05
N HIS A 97 -1.10 0.52 -3.91
CA HIS A 97 -1.90 -0.24 -2.95
C HIS A 97 -1.15 -1.50 -2.51
N GLY A 98 -1.74 -2.30 -1.61
CA GLY A 98 -1.18 -3.57 -1.15
C GLY A 98 -0.87 -3.58 0.34
N ALA A 99 -0.05 -2.65 0.84
CA ALA A 99 0.35 -2.69 2.26
C ALA A 99 -0.78 -2.44 3.30
N HIS A 100 -2.01 -2.13 2.87
CA HIS A 100 -3.21 -1.95 3.71
C HIS A 100 -3.21 -0.74 4.66
N PHE A 101 -2.25 0.17 4.54
CA PHE A 101 -2.20 1.45 5.25
C PHE A 101 -1.65 2.55 4.34
N LEU A 102 -1.83 3.80 4.74
CA LEU A 102 -1.36 4.96 3.98
C LEU A 102 0.17 5.07 3.94
N ARG A 103 0.72 5.43 2.78
CA ARG A 103 2.09 5.91 2.61
C ARG A 103 2.08 7.29 1.95
N GLY A 104 3.24 7.95 1.94
CA GLY A 104 3.39 9.31 1.44
C GLY A 104 2.92 9.51 -0.01
N VAL A 105 2.74 10.78 -0.36
CA VAL A 105 2.35 11.26 -1.68
C VAL A 105 3.46 12.15 -2.22
N GLU A 106 3.79 12.00 -3.49
CA GLU A 106 4.76 12.83 -4.19
C GLU A 106 4.08 13.51 -5.39
N ILE A 107 4.35 14.79 -5.59
CA ILE A 107 4.06 15.47 -6.86
C ILE A 107 5.34 15.47 -7.69
N TYR A 108 5.41 14.59 -8.70
CA TYR A 108 6.55 14.46 -9.60
C TYR A 108 6.13 14.91 -11.01
N ASN A 109 6.86 15.86 -11.60
CA ASN A 109 6.51 16.45 -12.91
C ASN A 109 5.04 16.91 -13.02
N LYS A 110 4.54 17.55 -11.94
CA LYS A 110 3.14 18.02 -11.79
C LYS A 110 2.08 16.91 -11.77
N ARG A 111 2.48 15.66 -11.58
CA ARG A 111 1.59 14.49 -11.55
C ARG A 111 1.70 13.77 -10.20
N PRO A 112 0.59 13.23 -9.67
CA PRO A 112 0.61 12.59 -8.37
C PRO A 112 1.15 11.16 -8.43
N ILE A 113 1.99 10.82 -7.46
CA ILE A 113 2.38 9.47 -7.10
C ILE A 113 1.84 9.22 -5.68
N PHE A 114 0.85 8.36 -5.56
CA PHE A 114 0.34 7.89 -4.27
C PHE A 114 1.05 6.60 -3.92
N TYR A 115 1.97 6.58 -2.96
CA TYR A 115 2.77 5.37 -2.71
C TYR A 115 1.97 4.24 -2.05
N ASN A 116 0.92 4.57 -1.30
CA ASN A 116 -0.10 3.63 -0.87
C ASN A 116 -1.34 4.38 -0.37
N LEU A 117 -2.52 4.07 -0.93
CA LEU A 117 -3.80 4.63 -0.47
C LEU A 117 -4.51 3.77 0.58
N GLY A 118 -3.93 2.62 0.92
CA GLY A 118 -4.51 1.65 1.84
C GLY A 118 -5.57 0.78 1.14
N SER A 119 -6.67 0.52 1.82
CA SER A 119 -7.77 -0.34 1.35
C SER A 119 -9.08 0.45 1.25
N LEU A 120 -9.82 0.23 0.16
CA LEU A 120 -11.17 0.76 0.01
C LEU A 120 -12.18 0.01 0.90
N LEU A 121 -11.99 -1.29 1.04
CA LEU A 121 -12.81 -2.18 1.85
C LEU A 121 -11.93 -3.31 2.38
N MET A 122 -12.15 -3.68 3.64
CA MET A 122 -11.38 -4.72 4.34
C MET A 122 -12.31 -5.51 5.27
N GLU A 123 -13.38 -6.02 4.69
CA GLU A 123 -14.40 -6.82 5.36
C GLU A 123 -13.90 -8.26 5.49
N PHE A 124 -13.96 -8.81 6.70
CA PHE A 124 -13.49 -10.17 6.96
C PHE A 124 -14.50 -11.01 7.77
N GLU A 125 -15.56 -10.42 8.30
CA GLU A 125 -16.46 -10.96 9.35
C GLU A 125 -17.86 -11.34 8.82
N ALA A 126 -18.36 -10.66 7.80
CA ALA A 126 -19.72 -10.75 7.27
C ALA A 126 -19.87 -11.79 6.14
N GLY A 127 -18.77 -12.23 5.54
CA GLY A 127 -18.78 -13.20 4.44
C GLY A 127 -19.00 -14.66 4.87
N GLU A 128 -19.69 -15.42 4.02
CA GLU A 128 -19.63 -16.89 3.96
C GLU A 128 -18.28 -17.30 3.37
N SER A 129 -17.20 -16.96 4.06
CA SER A 129 -15.85 -17.32 3.64
C SER A 129 -15.68 -18.83 3.74
N ILE A 130 -15.11 -19.45 2.70
CA ILE A 130 -14.62 -20.82 2.79
C ILE A 130 -13.40 -20.78 3.71
N ILE A 131 -13.60 -21.07 4.98
CA ILE A 131 -12.54 -21.16 5.97
C ILE A 131 -11.96 -22.57 5.93
N ALA A 132 -10.68 -22.67 5.60
CA ALA A 132 -9.97 -23.93 5.62
C ALA A 132 -9.84 -24.46 7.08
N PRO A 133 -9.94 -25.78 7.33
CA PRO A 133 -9.77 -26.37 8.66
C PRO A 133 -8.48 -25.95 9.39
N GLU A 134 -7.41 -25.69 8.65
CA GLU A 134 -6.13 -25.21 9.15
C GLU A 134 -6.24 -23.83 9.79
N MET A 135 -7.13 -22.97 9.29
CA MET A 135 -7.36 -21.65 9.87
C MET A 135 -8.11 -21.76 11.20
N TYR A 136 -9.10 -22.64 11.32
CA TYR A 136 -9.73 -22.92 12.63
C TYR A 136 -8.68 -23.43 13.63
N THR A 137 -7.85 -24.38 13.22
CA THR A 137 -6.78 -24.93 14.04
C THR A 137 -5.78 -23.85 14.49
N ALA A 138 -5.37 -22.96 13.58
CA ALA A 138 -4.43 -21.87 13.87
C ALA A 138 -4.97 -20.90 14.94
N TYR A 139 -6.29 -20.75 15.02
CA TYR A 139 -6.97 -19.92 16.03
C TYR A 139 -7.53 -20.73 17.22
N GLY A 140 -7.20 -22.03 17.30
CA GLY A 140 -7.59 -22.90 18.42
C GLY A 140 -9.05 -23.37 18.41
N TYR A 141 -9.69 -23.40 17.24
CA TYR A 141 -11.03 -23.91 17.02
C TYR A 141 -11.02 -25.35 16.47
N ASP A 142 -12.09 -26.10 16.76
CA ASP A 142 -12.30 -27.45 16.23
C ASP A 142 -12.70 -27.41 14.74
N HIS A 143 -12.54 -28.53 14.03
CA HIS A 143 -12.81 -28.66 12.60
C HIS A 143 -14.29 -28.50 12.22
N ASP A 144 -15.20 -28.64 13.19
CA ASP A 144 -16.64 -28.44 13.02
C ASP A 144 -17.13 -27.05 13.45
N ALA A 145 -16.21 -26.16 13.87
CA ALA A 145 -16.50 -24.76 14.17
C ALA A 145 -17.17 -24.05 12.99
N ARG A 146 -18.04 -23.10 13.29
CA ARG A 146 -18.72 -22.29 12.28
C ARG A 146 -17.87 -21.06 11.93
N PRO A 147 -18.00 -20.50 10.71
CA PRO A 147 -17.28 -19.28 10.34
C PRO A 147 -17.46 -18.13 11.35
N SER A 148 -18.66 -18.00 11.94
CA SER A 148 -18.95 -17.00 12.95
C SER A 148 -18.18 -17.19 14.27
N ASP A 149 -17.78 -18.41 14.62
CA ASP A 149 -16.96 -18.68 15.81
C ASP A 149 -15.55 -18.09 15.64
N LEU A 150 -14.98 -18.22 14.44
CA LEU A 150 -13.69 -17.64 14.09
C LEU A 150 -13.79 -16.11 13.91
N HIS A 151 -14.76 -15.65 13.13
CA HIS A 151 -14.89 -14.23 12.77
C HIS A 151 -15.10 -13.32 13.99
N ARG A 152 -15.85 -13.77 15.01
CA ARG A 152 -16.07 -12.97 16.23
C ARG A 152 -14.85 -12.84 17.14
N ALA A 153 -13.88 -13.74 17.00
CA ALA A 153 -12.83 -13.95 17.99
C ALA A 153 -11.40 -13.81 17.44
N ARG A 154 -11.22 -13.59 16.13
CA ARG A 154 -9.88 -13.29 15.59
C ARG A 154 -9.39 -11.86 15.87
N ALA A 155 -10.33 -10.94 16.11
CA ALA A 155 -10.00 -9.52 16.27
C ALA A 155 -9.54 -9.19 17.70
N LYS A 156 -9.87 -10.05 18.67
CA LYS A 156 -9.56 -9.84 20.09
C LYS A 156 -8.96 -11.10 20.70
N ASP A 157 -8.00 -10.91 21.61
CA ASP A 157 -7.48 -12.00 22.45
C ASP A 157 -8.51 -12.44 23.52
N ARG A 158 -8.13 -13.38 24.39
CA ARG A 158 -9.02 -13.93 25.43
C ARG A 158 -9.34 -12.90 26.52
N GLU A 159 -8.48 -11.90 26.68
CA GLU A 159 -8.59 -10.79 27.62
C GLU A 159 -9.44 -9.64 27.05
N GLY A 160 -9.77 -9.68 25.75
CA GLY A 160 -10.62 -8.72 25.06
C GLY A 160 -9.86 -7.56 24.39
N ASN A 161 -8.53 -7.61 24.34
CA ASN A 161 -7.70 -6.61 23.66
C ASN A 161 -7.70 -6.85 22.15
N PHE A 162 -7.67 -5.79 21.35
CA PHE A 162 -7.53 -5.94 19.90
C PHE A 162 -6.15 -6.48 19.52
N ILE A 163 -6.13 -7.40 18.54
CA ILE A 163 -4.93 -8.03 17.99
C ILE A 163 -4.89 -7.95 16.46
N GLY A 164 -3.73 -8.20 15.86
CA GLY A 164 -3.53 -8.16 14.40
C GLY A 164 -3.79 -6.78 13.81
N PHE A 165 -4.29 -6.73 12.56
CA PHE A 165 -4.61 -5.47 11.88
C PHE A 165 -5.59 -4.59 12.67
N ASN A 166 -6.50 -5.20 13.43
CA ASN A 166 -7.52 -4.48 14.18
C ASN A 166 -6.96 -3.71 15.39
N ALA A 167 -5.74 -4.03 15.84
CA ALA A 167 -5.09 -3.38 16.96
C ALA A 167 -4.52 -2.00 16.62
N GLU A 168 -4.18 -1.75 15.36
CA GLU A 168 -3.48 -0.53 14.95
C GLU A 168 -4.37 0.38 14.12
N SER A 169 -4.47 1.66 14.53
CA SER A 169 -5.30 2.65 13.84
C SER A 169 -4.89 2.91 12.39
N ARG A 170 -3.63 2.63 12.02
CA ARG A 170 -3.11 2.81 10.66
C ARG A 170 -3.88 2.02 9.60
N PHE A 171 -4.46 0.87 9.95
CA PHE A 171 -5.24 0.04 9.01
C PHE A 171 -6.69 0.50 8.87
N SER A 172 -7.16 1.35 9.80
CA SER A 172 -8.49 1.98 9.71
C SER A 172 -8.44 3.24 8.82
N LYS A 173 -7.32 3.97 8.82
CA LYS A 173 -7.12 5.20 8.04
C LYS A 173 -6.73 4.89 6.60
N ASN A 174 -7.57 5.29 5.65
CA ASN A 174 -7.37 5.03 4.22
C ASN A 174 -7.81 6.24 3.39
N CYS A 175 -7.51 6.25 2.10
CA CYS A 175 -7.97 7.28 1.18
C CYS A 175 -8.43 6.68 -0.15
N ALA A 176 -9.35 7.35 -0.83
CA ALA A 176 -9.59 7.17 -2.25
C ALA A 176 -9.05 8.39 -3.02
N ALA A 177 -8.34 8.17 -4.13
CA ALA A 177 -7.94 9.25 -5.02
C ALA A 177 -9.12 9.67 -5.89
N LEU A 178 -9.45 10.96 -5.84
CA LEU A 178 -10.39 11.59 -6.75
C LEU A 178 -9.57 12.23 -7.87
N LEU A 179 -9.73 11.73 -9.08
CA LEU A 179 -9.02 12.19 -10.27
C LEU A 179 -10.04 12.79 -11.25
N ASP A 180 -9.99 14.11 -11.43
CA ASP A 180 -10.90 14.84 -12.30
C ASP A 180 -10.13 15.37 -13.50
N TYR A 181 -10.52 14.94 -14.71
CA TYR A 181 -9.86 15.33 -15.94
C TYR A 181 -10.79 16.21 -16.77
N ALA A 182 -10.39 17.47 -16.93
CA ALA A 182 -11.10 18.45 -17.74
C ALA A 182 -10.10 19.35 -18.47
N ASP A 183 -10.41 19.72 -19.72
CA ASP A 183 -9.64 20.68 -20.52
C ASP A 183 -8.13 20.40 -20.62
N GLY A 184 -7.75 19.12 -20.68
CA GLY A 184 -6.34 18.70 -20.78
C GLY A 184 -5.57 18.72 -19.46
N ALA A 185 -6.23 18.99 -18.33
CA ALA A 185 -5.62 19.02 -17.01
C ALA A 185 -6.25 17.96 -16.09
N LEU A 186 -5.40 17.27 -15.33
CA LEU A 186 -5.82 16.33 -14.29
C LEU A 186 -5.72 17.02 -12.93
N GLN A 187 -6.87 17.28 -12.30
CA GLN A 187 -6.98 17.67 -10.91
C GLN A 187 -7.03 16.42 -10.03
N PHE A 188 -6.46 16.50 -8.84
CA PHE A 188 -6.40 15.37 -7.93
C PHE A 188 -6.54 15.80 -6.48
N THR A 189 -7.42 15.12 -5.76
CA THR A 189 -7.62 15.26 -4.30
C THR A 189 -7.76 13.88 -3.68
N LEU A 190 -7.74 13.80 -2.34
CA LEU A 190 -7.99 12.55 -1.62
C LEU A 190 -9.29 12.66 -0.84
N LEU A 191 -10.13 11.62 -0.92
CA LEU A 191 -11.23 11.40 -0.01
C LEU A 191 -10.74 10.53 1.15
N PRO A 192 -10.57 11.06 2.38
CA PRO A 192 -10.22 10.24 3.53
C PRO A 192 -11.37 9.32 3.92
N LEU A 193 -11.02 8.10 4.31
CA LEU A 193 -11.93 7.01 4.66
C LEU A 193 -11.53 6.41 6.01
N ASP A 194 -12.53 6.06 6.80
CA ASP A 194 -12.36 5.24 8.00
C ASP A 194 -12.99 3.86 7.79
N LEU A 195 -12.17 2.81 7.85
CA LEU A 195 -12.64 1.43 7.84
C LEU A 195 -13.02 0.92 9.24
N GLY A 196 -12.64 1.64 10.31
CA GLY A 196 -12.97 1.32 11.70
C GLY A 196 -12.76 -0.16 12.04
N MET A 197 -11.54 -0.64 11.88
CA MET A 197 -11.18 -2.06 12.10
C MET A 197 -11.43 -2.51 13.55
N ASN A 198 -11.63 -1.56 14.47
CA ASN A 198 -11.90 -1.80 15.88
C ASN A 198 -13.33 -1.43 16.33
N ARG A 199 -14.26 -1.21 15.40
CA ARG A 199 -15.68 -0.96 15.75
C ARG A 199 -16.25 -2.10 16.61
N GLU A 200 -17.17 -1.77 17.51
CA GLU A 200 -17.73 -2.77 18.43
C GLU A 200 -18.49 -3.86 17.68
N ARG A 201 -19.36 -3.45 16.75
CA ARG A 201 -20.13 -4.36 15.90
C ARG A 201 -19.23 -4.96 14.82
N PRO A 202 -19.04 -6.29 14.81
CA PRO A 202 -18.19 -6.98 13.83
C PRO A 202 -18.50 -6.61 12.38
N LEU A 203 -19.79 -6.67 12.02
CA LEU A 203 -20.28 -6.39 10.67
C LEU A 203 -20.01 -4.96 10.16
N ASP A 204 -19.59 -4.04 11.03
CA ASP A 204 -19.27 -2.66 10.65
C ASP A 204 -17.76 -2.47 10.38
N ARG A 205 -16.90 -3.43 10.74
CA ARG A 205 -15.45 -3.35 10.56
C ARG A 205 -15.08 -3.58 9.10
N GLY A 206 -14.13 -2.78 8.60
CA GLY A 206 -13.67 -2.92 7.22
C GLY A 206 -14.57 -2.27 6.18
N LEU A 207 -15.76 -1.78 6.57
CA LEU A 207 -16.66 -1.03 5.71
C LEU A 207 -16.27 0.44 5.71
N PRO A 208 -16.08 1.06 4.53
CA PRO A 208 -15.69 2.46 4.43
C PRO A 208 -16.81 3.39 4.86
N VAL A 209 -16.47 4.35 5.71
CA VAL A 209 -17.31 5.50 6.03
C VAL A 209 -16.52 6.79 5.87
N THR A 210 -17.23 7.91 5.72
CA THR A 210 -16.63 9.24 5.74
C THR A 210 -16.07 9.55 7.14
N VAL A 211 -14.96 10.27 7.18
CA VAL A 211 -14.28 10.60 8.44
C VAL A 211 -14.96 11.75 9.17
N SER A 212 -14.79 11.80 10.49
CA SER A 212 -15.02 13.02 11.26
C SER A 212 -13.98 14.08 10.89
N ALA A 213 -14.26 15.36 11.14
CA ALA A 213 -13.31 16.44 10.86
C ALA A 213 -11.97 16.25 11.59
N ALA A 214 -12.01 15.82 12.86
CA ALA A 214 -10.81 15.52 13.64
C ALA A 214 -9.95 14.42 13.00
N LEU A 215 -10.57 13.33 12.54
CA LEU A 215 -9.86 12.25 11.87
C LEU A 215 -9.36 12.65 10.48
N GLY A 216 -10.10 13.50 9.76
CA GLY A 216 -9.66 14.09 8.49
C GLY A 216 -8.38 14.90 8.64
N HIS A 217 -8.30 15.77 9.66
CA HIS A 217 -7.09 16.51 10.00
C HIS A 217 -5.94 15.59 10.41
N GLU A 218 -6.22 14.54 11.19
CA GLU A 218 -5.21 13.55 11.59
C GLU A 218 -4.62 12.82 10.37
N ILE A 219 -5.47 12.35 9.44
CA ILE A 219 -5.03 11.69 8.21
C ILE A 219 -4.19 12.63 7.34
N ALA A 220 -4.62 13.89 7.17
CA ALA A 220 -3.85 14.86 6.41
C ALA A 220 -2.49 15.18 7.05
N ALA A 221 -2.43 15.27 8.38
CA ALA A 221 -1.18 15.46 9.11
C ALA A 221 -0.26 14.24 9.00
N ASP A 222 -0.80 13.02 9.09
CA ASP A 222 -0.06 11.77 8.93
C ASP A 222 0.55 11.68 7.52
N LEU A 223 -0.26 11.92 6.49
CA LEU A 223 0.20 11.95 5.10
C LEU A 223 1.24 13.04 4.88
N THR A 224 1.09 14.23 5.46
CA THR A 224 2.10 15.30 5.36
C THR A 224 3.44 14.85 5.94
N ARG A 225 3.45 14.17 7.10
CA ARG A 225 4.69 13.63 7.69
C ARG A 225 5.33 12.57 6.79
N MET A 226 4.52 11.66 6.24
CA MET A 226 4.99 10.62 5.30
C MET A 226 5.44 11.20 3.95
N SER A 227 5.00 12.40 3.61
CA SER A 227 5.27 13.06 2.32
C SER A 227 6.36 14.13 2.42
N ALA A 228 6.87 14.38 3.63
CA ALA A 228 7.87 15.42 3.91
C ALA A 228 9.13 15.28 3.05
N ARG A 229 9.59 14.04 2.80
CA ARG A 229 10.77 13.78 1.95
C ARG A 229 10.57 14.12 0.47
N TYR A 230 9.32 14.27 0.04
CA TYR A 230 8.93 14.66 -1.32
C TYR A 230 8.56 16.13 -1.44
N GLY A 231 8.62 16.90 -0.34
CA GLY A 231 8.17 18.29 -0.33
C GLY A 231 6.68 18.42 -0.67
N THR A 232 5.83 17.51 -0.19
CA THR A 232 4.39 17.55 -0.44
C THR A 232 3.63 17.71 0.88
N VAL A 233 2.68 18.65 0.91
CA VAL A 233 1.86 18.99 2.08
C VAL A 233 0.41 18.63 1.77
N LEU A 234 -0.29 18.07 2.76
CA LEU A 234 -1.67 17.66 2.66
C LEU A 234 -2.54 18.41 3.67
N ARG A 235 -3.68 18.94 3.21
CA ARG A 235 -4.58 19.76 4.03
C ARG A 235 -6.01 19.26 3.92
N TYR A 236 -6.63 18.97 5.05
CA TYR A 236 -8.04 18.60 5.09
C TYR A 236 -8.93 19.83 4.97
N ASP A 237 -9.86 19.78 4.03
CA ASP A 237 -10.92 20.77 3.83
C ASP A 237 -12.21 20.23 4.46
N GLU A 238 -12.64 20.85 5.57
CA GLU A 238 -13.86 20.43 6.28
C GLU A 238 -15.15 20.68 5.47
N ALA A 239 -15.16 21.69 4.60
CA ALA A 239 -16.34 22.03 3.81
C ALA A 239 -16.54 21.02 2.66
N LEU A 240 -15.44 20.55 2.07
CA LEU A 240 -15.47 19.57 0.98
C LEU A 240 -15.37 18.12 1.48
N GLY A 241 -14.88 17.90 2.70
CA GLY A 241 -14.63 16.56 3.24
C GLY A 241 -13.48 15.83 2.54
N THR A 242 -12.57 16.57 1.89
CA THR A 242 -11.46 16.03 1.11
C THR A 242 -10.13 16.59 1.59
N ILE A 243 -9.03 16.00 1.12
CA ILE A 243 -7.67 16.43 1.39
C ILE A 243 -7.08 16.99 0.10
N ALA A 244 -6.71 18.27 0.14
CA ALA A 244 -5.93 18.94 -0.91
C ALA A 244 -4.45 18.54 -0.79
N ILE A 245 -3.77 18.48 -1.94
CA ILE A 245 -2.37 18.09 -2.06
C ILE A 245 -1.61 19.24 -2.70
N GLU A 246 -0.60 19.76 -2.00
CA GLU A 246 0.17 20.93 -2.39
C GLU A 246 1.66 20.58 -2.46
N ALA A 247 2.35 21.01 -3.51
CA ALA A 247 3.82 21.01 -3.52
C ALA A 247 4.31 22.17 -2.63
N ALA A 248 5.26 21.89 -1.75
CA ALA A 248 5.86 22.85 -0.82
C ALA A 248 6.82 23.82 -1.52
#